data_AF-A0A395V6B2-F1
#
_entry.id   AF-A0A395V6B2-F1
#
_cell.length_a   1.000
_cell.length_b   1.000
_cell.length_c   1.000
_cell.angle_alpha   90.00
_cell.angle_beta   90.00
_cell.angle_gamma   90.00
#
_symmetry.space_group_name_H-M   'P 1'
#
loop_
_entity.id
_entity.type
_entity.pdbx_description
1 polymer ?
#
loop_
_entity_poly.entity_id
_entity_poly.type
_entity_poly.pdbx_seq_one_letter_code
_entity_poly.pdbx_strand_id
1 'polypeptide(L)'
;MHRSWKSENSYPRKWEERRTDMTSLNVKTEYSEYKDCKLRVGKYVEDNSVAVEIYNRWDGPIARVTTCLCDHSLAEDEAYVDTNNCPWAVALLEENGFAERTGRTRRSGYCEYPAMKFDRSKMAEFEEES
;
A
#
# COMPACT_ATOMS: atom_id res chain seq x y z
N MET A 1 -52.10 38.31 -26.47
CA MET A 1 -52.12 36.84 -26.64
C MET A 1 -50.67 36.36 -26.66
N HIS A 2 -50.14 35.80 -25.57
CA HIS A 2 -49.88 34.35 -25.38
C HIS A 2 -49.13 33.73 -26.57
N ARG A 3 -47.95 33.12 -26.46
CA ARG A 3 -47.49 32.15 -25.43
C ARG A 3 -45.98 32.20 -25.17
N SER A 4 -45.65 31.93 -23.91
CA SER A 4 -44.33 31.52 -23.41
C SER A 4 -43.95 30.12 -23.92
N TRP A 5 -42.66 29.90 -24.18
CA TRP A 5 -41.99 28.60 -24.05
C TRP A 5 -40.61 28.83 -23.43
N LYS A 6 -40.46 28.39 -22.17
CA LYS A 6 -39.15 28.04 -21.60
C LYS A 6 -38.80 26.62 -22.07
N SER A 7 -37.52 26.35 -22.27
CA SER A 7 -36.98 25.02 -21.98
C SER A 7 -35.56 25.16 -21.44
N GLU A 8 -35.47 25.09 -20.11
CA GLU A 8 -34.29 24.66 -19.38
C GLU A 8 -33.91 23.25 -19.85
N ASN A 9 -32.63 23.02 -20.11
CA ASN A 9 -32.03 21.71 -19.94
C ASN A 9 -30.63 21.90 -19.37
N SER A 10 -30.61 22.36 -18.12
CA SER A 10 -29.48 22.16 -17.22
C SER A 10 -29.56 20.72 -16.73
N TYR A 11 -28.74 19.85 -17.30
CA TYR A 11 -28.41 18.58 -16.69
C TYR A 11 -26.89 18.53 -16.53
N PRO A 12 -26.34 18.69 -15.31
CA PRO A 12 -24.95 18.33 -15.09
C PRO A 12 -24.77 16.84 -15.36
N ARG A 13 -23.70 16.49 -16.08
CA ARG A 13 -23.32 15.10 -16.39
C ARG A 13 -23.00 14.37 -15.09
N LYS A 14 -23.97 13.61 -14.59
CA LYS A 14 -23.98 12.92 -13.28
C LYS A 14 -23.08 11.67 -13.22
N TRP A 15 -21.92 11.67 -13.88
CA TRP A 15 -20.97 10.55 -13.88
C TRP A 15 -19.56 10.92 -13.43
N GLU A 16 -19.31 12.19 -13.08
CA GLU A 16 -17.99 12.65 -12.60
C GLU A 16 -17.88 12.80 -11.09
N GLU A 17 -18.90 12.40 -10.32
CA GLU A 17 -18.90 12.48 -8.86
C GLU A 17 -19.11 11.11 -8.23
N ARG A 18 -17.98 10.40 -8.07
CA ARG A 18 -17.58 9.57 -6.91
C ARG A 18 -16.26 8.90 -7.25
N ARG A 19 -15.22 9.70 -7.50
CA ARG A 19 -13.86 9.25 -7.16
C ARG A 19 -13.70 9.61 -5.69
N THR A 20 -13.82 8.64 -4.81
CA THR A 20 -13.08 8.72 -3.56
C THR A 20 -11.63 8.95 -4.00
N ASP A 21 -11.09 10.14 -3.78
CA ASP A 21 -9.66 10.39 -3.98
C ASP A 21 -8.94 9.57 -2.91
N MET A 22 -8.82 8.26 -3.13
CA MET A 22 -8.06 7.41 -2.24
C MET A 22 -6.61 7.85 -2.37
N THR A 23 -5.95 8.05 -1.23
CA THR A 23 -4.57 8.52 -1.18
C THR A 23 -3.66 7.52 -1.88
N SER A 24 -2.80 7.99 -2.78
CA SER A 24 -1.81 7.16 -3.48
C SER A 24 -0.41 7.62 -3.15
N LEU A 25 0.56 6.72 -3.30
CA LEU A 25 1.97 7.04 -3.11
C LEU A 25 2.77 6.85 -4.40
N ASN A 26 3.82 7.64 -4.53
CA ASN A 26 4.84 7.42 -5.56
C ASN A 26 5.96 6.58 -4.96
N VAL A 27 6.39 5.55 -5.68
CA VAL A 27 7.37 4.58 -5.22
C VAL A 27 8.58 4.66 -6.12
N LYS A 28 9.70 5.12 -5.56
CA LYS A 28 10.98 5.16 -6.26
C LYS A 28 11.82 3.97 -5.86
N THR A 29 12.23 3.20 -6.85
CA THR A 29 13.15 2.06 -6.70
C THR A 29 14.49 2.41 -7.35
N GLU A 30 15.45 1.48 -7.28
CA GLU A 30 16.73 1.62 -7.99
C GLU A 30 16.56 1.59 -9.52
N TYR A 31 15.49 0.97 -10.02
CA TYR A 31 15.29 0.72 -11.46
C TYR A 31 14.29 1.68 -12.11
N SER A 32 13.30 2.15 -11.36
CA SER A 32 12.15 2.90 -11.89
C SER A 32 11.40 3.66 -10.81
N GLU A 33 10.60 4.63 -11.23
CA GLU A 33 9.64 5.35 -10.40
C GLU A 33 8.23 5.00 -10.82
N TYR A 34 7.42 4.55 -9.87
CA TYR A 34 6.04 4.13 -10.07
C TYR A 34 5.11 5.16 -9.43
N LYS A 35 4.09 5.57 -10.18
CA LYS A 35 3.11 6.58 -9.73
C LYS A 35 1.78 5.94 -9.41
N ASP A 36 0.99 6.64 -8.63
CA ASP A 36 -0.38 6.26 -8.25
C ASP A 36 -0.46 4.85 -7.65
N CYS A 37 0.54 4.50 -6.81
CA CYS A 37 0.60 3.20 -6.18
C CYS A 37 -0.38 3.10 -5.00
N LYS A 38 -0.84 1.87 -4.78
CA LYS A 38 -1.71 1.44 -3.70
C LYS A 38 -1.08 0.29 -2.94
N LEU A 39 -1.59 0.06 -1.73
CA LEU A 39 -1.23 -1.09 -0.91
C LEU A 39 -2.26 -2.20 -1.10
N ARG A 40 -1.79 -3.43 -1.25
CA ARG A 40 -2.57 -4.64 -1.03
C ARG A 40 -2.07 -5.27 0.25
N VAL A 41 -2.93 -5.33 1.25
CA VAL A 41 -2.55 -5.87 2.55
C VAL A 41 -3.34 -7.13 2.86
N GLY A 42 -2.60 -8.15 3.25
CA GLY A 42 -3.13 -9.43 3.68
C GLY A 42 -2.29 -10.02 4.81
N LYS A 43 -2.36 -11.34 4.96
CA LYS A 43 -1.55 -12.08 5.93
C LYS A 43 -0.87 -13.27 5.26
N TYR A 44 0.34 -13.58 5.68
CA TYR A 44 0.97 -14.85 5.33
C TYR A 44 0.28 -15.99 6.08
N VAL A 45 -0.02 -17.06 5.36
CA VAL A 45 -0.72 -18.22 5.93
C VAL A 45 0.12 -18.91 7.01
N GLU A 46 1.43 -18.92 6.85
CA GLU A 46 2.33 -19.69 7.71
C GLU A 46 2.46 -19.10 9.11
N ASP A 47 2.84 -17.83 9.25
CA ASP A 47 3.10 -17.18 10.55
C ASP A 47 2.09 -16.09 10.91
N ASN A 48 1.06 -15.88 10.09
CA ASN A 48 0.01 -14.85 10.29
C ASN A 48 0.56 -13.42 10.31
N SER A 49 1.82 -13.20 9.91
CA SER A 49 2.43 -11.88 9.79
C SER A 49 1.86 -11.09 8.60
N VAL A 50 2.03 -9.77 8.63
CA VAL A 50 1.46 -8.87 7.61
C VAL A 50 2.12 -9.08 6.25
N ALA A 51 1.31 -9.37 5.23
CA ALA A 51 1.74 -9.38 3.83
C ALA A 51 1.41 -8.03 3.18
N VAL A 52 2.43 -7.28 2.74
CA VAL A 52 2.24 -5.98 2.07
C VAL A 52 2.79 -6.07 0.65
N GLU A 53 1.92 -5.85 -0.33
CA GLU A 53 2.27 -5.71 -1.74
C GLU A 53 1.94 -4.29 -2.23
N ILE A 54 2.86 -3.69 -2.96
CA ILE A 54 2.67 -2.43 -3.67
C ILE A 54 2.20 -2.78 -5.09
N TYR A 55 1.13 -2.13 -5.50
CA TYR A 55 0.49 -2.34 -6.79
C TYR A 55 0.10 -1.00 -7.40
N ASN A 56 0.12 -0.89 -8.73
CA ASN A 56 -0.63 0.15 -9.41
C ASN A 56 -1.38 -0.43 -10.61
N ARG A 57 -2.32 0.34 -11.15
CA ARG A 57 -3.17 -0.09 -12.27
C ARG A 57 -2.41 -0.34 -13.58
N TRP A 58 -1.28 0.34 -13.77
CA TRP A 58 -0.61 0.43 -15.08
C TRP A 58 0.48 -0.62 -15.25
N ASP A 59 1.28 -0.80 -14.20
CA ASP A 59 2.41 -1.71 -14.13
C ASP A 59 2.02 -3.04 -13.46
N GLY A 60 0.89 -3.06 -12.72
CA GLY A 60 0.45 -4.21 -11.97
C GLY A 60 1.16 -4.34 -10.62
N PRO A 61 1.41 -5.57 -10.13
CA PRO A 61 2.18 -5.78 -8.91
C PRO A 61 3.62 -5.28 -9.08
N ILE A 62 4.03 -4.34 -8.24
CA ILE A 62 5.36 -3.71 -8.28
C ILE A 62 6.32 -4.49 -7.39
N ALA A 63 5.96 -4.66 -6.12
CA ALA A 63 6.82 -5.32 -5.15
C ALA A 63 6.03 -5.82 -3.93
N ARG A 64 6.35 -7.02 -3.44
CA ARG A 64 5.97 -7.47 -2.11
C ARG A 64 7.08 -7.08 -1.14
N VAL A 65 6.78 -6.13 -0.26
CA VAL A 65 7.80 -5.46 0.57
C VAL A 65 8.01 -6.14 1.91
N THR A 66 7.16 -7.11 2.27
CA THR A 66 7.39 -7.99 3.42
C THR A 66 7.77 -9.39 2.96
N THR A 67 8.34 -10.19 3.85
CA THR A 67 8.62 -11.61 3.59
C THR A 67 8.24 -12.46 4.79
N CYS A 68 7.78 -13.68 4.52
CA CYS A 68 7.45 -14.65 5.56
C CYS A 68 8.70 -15.44 5.92
N LEU A 69 9.12 -15.35 7.19
CA LEU A 69 10.24 -16.13 7.72
C LEU A 69 9.76 -17.24 8.67
N CYS A 70 8.45 -17.53 8.69
CA CYS A 70 7.85 -18.54 9.56
C CYS A 70 8.13 -18.21 11.05
N ASP A 71 7.93 -16.96 11.45
CA ASP A 71 8.17 -16.50 12.83
C ASP A 71 6.88 -16.30 13.61
N HIS A 72 6.45 -17.32 14.33
CA HIS A 72 5.24 -17.25 15.15
C HIS A 72 5.40 -16.40 16.42
N SER A 73 6.59 -15.81 16.66
CA SER A 73 6.81 -14.88 17.78
C SER A 73 6.58 -13.41 17.42
N LEU A 74 6.29 -13.10 16.15
CA LEU A 74 5.88 -11.77 15.72
C LEU A 74 4.56 -11.40 16.41
N ALA A 75 4.47 -10.16 16.88
CA ALA A 75 3.24 -9.62 17.41
C ALA A 75 2.25 -9.34 16.27
N GLU A 76 1.00 -9.03 16.64
CA GLU A 76 0.01 -8.54 15.68
C GLU A 76 0.57 -7.33 14.91
N ASP A 77 0.22 -7.22 13.64
CA ASP A 77 0.71 -6.23 12.68
C ASP A 77 2.23 -6.10 12.57
N GLU A 78 3.00 -7.14 12.89
CA GLU A 78 4.42 -7.16 12.61
C GLU A 78 4.73 -8.07 11.42
N ALA A 79 5.78 -7.71 10.68
CA ALA A 79 6.36 -8.55 9.65
C ALA A 79 7.82 -8.18 9.42
N TYR A 80 8.56 -9.10 8.81
CA TYR A 80 9.90 -8.82 8.30
C TYR A 80 9.80 -8.11 6.95
N VAL A 81 10.56 -7.02 6.78
CA VAL A 81 10.63 -6.28 5.50
C VAL A 81 11.69 -6.92 4.60
N ASP A 82 11.33 -7.19 3.35
CA ASP A 82 12.19 -7.83 2.34
C ASP A 82 13.25 -6.86 1.81
N THR A 83 14.28 -6.61 2.62
CA THR A 83 15.43 -5.77 2.26
C THR A 83 16.33 -6.41 1.20
N ASN A 84 16.19 -7.72 0.93
CA ASN A 84 16.97 -8.40 -0.10
C ASN A 84 16.49 -8.03 -1.51
N ASN A 85 15.18 -8.03 -1.73
CA ASN A 85 14.61 -7.66 -3.03
C ASN A 85 14.18 -6.19 -3.09
N CYS A 86 13.86 -5.59 -1.95
CA CYS A 86 13.36 -4.23 -1.83
C CYS A 86 14.21 -3.42 -0.81
N PRO A 87 15.48 -3.09 -1.11
CA PRO A 87 16.34 -2.35 -0.17
C PRO A 87 15.80 -0.96 0.20
N TRP A 88 14.91 -0.40 -0.63
CA TRP A 88 14.21 0.87 -0.42
C TRP A 88 12.98 0.77 0.50
N ALA A 89 12.47 -0.43 0.77
CA ALA A 89 11.16 -0.62 1.41
C ALA A 89 11.08 -0.04 2.82
N VAL A 90 12.14 -0.19 3.61
CA VAL A 90 12.13 0.31 4.99
C VAL A 90 11.98 1.83 5.03
N ALA A 91 12.75 2.55 4.21
CA ALA A 91 12.67 4.01 4.14
C ALA A 91 11.27 4.46 3.69
N LEU A 92 10.72 3.82 2.65
CA LEU A 92 9.37 4.11 2.18
C LEU A 92 8.32 3.93 3.28
N LEU A 93 8.38 2.82 4.02
CA LEU A 93 7.42 2.52 5.09
C LEU A 93 7.51 3.52 6.24
N GLU A 94 8.72 3.93 6.64
CA GLU A 94 8.92 4.91 7.71
C GLU A 94 8.53 6.33 7.28
N GLU A 95 8.93 6.76 6.07
CA GLU A 95 8.67 8.11 5.56
C GLU A 95 7.17 8.38 5.36
N ASN A 96 6.40 7.36 5.00
CA ASN A 96 4.94 7.44 4.89
C ASN A 96 4.22 7.13 6.23
N GLY A 97 4.98 6.82 7.29
CA GLY A 97 4.43 6.51 8.60
C GLY A 97 3.65 5.19 8.66
N PHE A 98 3.83 4.29 7.70
CA PHE A 98 3.14 3.01 7.62
C PHE A 98 3.71 1.96 8.57
N ALA A 99 4.99 2.06 8.92
CA ALA A 99 5.59 1.15 9.88
C ALA A 99 6.79 1.77 10.59
N GLU A 100 7.10 1.23 11.77
CA GLU A 100 8.28 1.61 12.56
C GLU A 100 9.12 0.37 12.87
N ARG A 101 10.44 0.52 12.95
CA ARG A 101 11.33 -0.57 13.34
C ARG A 101 11.07 -1.01 14.78
N THR A 102 10.98 -2.31 15.00
CA THR A 102 10.82 -2.90 16.35
C THR A 102 12.15 -3.05 17.09
N GLY A 103 13.28 -2.84 16.40
CA GLY A 103 14.63 -3.16 16.90
C GLY A 103 15.02 -4.63 16.76
N ARG A 104 14.10 -5.51 16.38
CA ARG A 104 14.40 -6.92 16.08
C ARG A 104 14.77 -7.08 14.61
N THR A 105 15.66 -8.03 14.37
CA THR A 105 16.03 -8.48 13.03
C THR A 105 16.04 -10.01 13.00
N ARG A 106 15.94 -10.57 11.80
CA ARG A 106 16.12 -12.01 11.58
C ARG A 106 17.00 -12.25 10.37
N ARG A 107 17.98 -13.12 10.54
CA ARG A 107 18.85 -13.56 9.45
C ARG A 107 18.21 -14.73 8.71
N SER A 108 18.23 -14.68 7.38
CA SER A 108 17.94 -15.81 6.51
C SER A 108 18.96 -15.82 5.37
N GLY A 109 19.72 -16.92 5.24
CA GLY A 109 20.87 -16.99 4.33
C GLY A 109 21.93 -15.90 4.61
N TYR A 110 22.16 -15.05 3.61
CA TYR A 110 23.14 -13.96 3.66
C TYR A 110 22.52 -12.59 4.01
N CYS A 111 21.20 -12.52 4.19
CA CYS A 111 20.48 -11.27 4.41
C CYS A 111 19.92 -11.20 5.83
N GLU A 112 19.80 -9.97 6.33
CA GLU A 112 19.20 -9.65 7.62
C GLU A 112 17.97 -8.76 7.38
N TYR A 113 16.83 -9.22 7.87
CA TYR A 113 15.52 -8.63 7.62
C TYR A 113 15.04 -7.95 8.91
N PRO A 114 14.77 -6.64 8.90
CA PRO A 114 14.23 -5.95 10.07
C PRO A 114 12.75 -6.29 10.25
N ALA A 115 12.36 -6.59 11.49
CA ALA A 115 10.95 -6.66 11.87
C ALA A 115 10.42 -5.25 12.12
N MET A 116 9.30 -4.92 11.49
CA MET A 116 8.62 -3.63 11.63
C MET A 116 7.18 -3.83 12.10
N LYS A 117 6.69 -2.89 12.92
CA LYS A 117 5.31 -2.83 13.39
C LYS A 117 4.54 -1.87 12.48
N PHE A 118 3.49 -2.38 11.85
CA PHE A 118 2.69 -1.66 10.87
C PHE A 118 1.51 -0.94 11.52
N ASP A 119 1.26 0.30 11.08
CA ASP A 119 0.10 1.10 11.43
C ASP A 119 -1.02 0.84 10.41
N ARG A 120 -1.88 -0.14 10.72
CA ARG A 120 -3.01 -0.53 9.85
C ARG A 120 -3.98 0.63 9.60
N SER A 121 -4.10 1.57 10.54
CA SER A 121 -5.02 2.70 10.40
C SER A 121 -4.55 3.65 9.30
N LYS A 122 -3.25 3.99 9.31
CA LYS A 122 -2.66 4.82 8.24
C LYS A 122 -2.61 4.11 6.91
N MET A 123 -2.28 2.82 6.90
CA MET A 123 -2.20 2.04 5.66
C MET A 123 -3.55 1.92 4.95
N ALA A 124 -4.66 1.81 5.70
CA ALA A 124 -5.99 1.66 5.14
C ALA A 124 -6.40 2.80 4.19
N GLU A 125 -5.85 4.00 4.37
CA GLU A 125 -6.08 5.15 3.47
C GLU A 125 -5.50 4.95 2.06
N PHE A 126 -4.53 4.03 1.93
CA PHE A 126 -3.81 3.72 0.70
C PHE A 126 -4.14 2.33 0.15
N GLU A 127 -4.99 1.56 0.84
CA GLU A 127 -5.36 0.22 0.40
C GLU A 127 -6.25 0.27 -0.85
N GLU A 128 -6.04 -0.68 -1.75
CA GLU A 128 -6.93 -0.87 -2.90
C GLU A 128 -8.31 -1.35 -2.40
N GLU A 129 -9.39 -0.64 -2.77
CA GLU A 129 -10.76 -1.11 -2.56
C GLU A 129 -10.92 -2.48 -3.23
N SER A 130 -11.24 -3.51 -2.43
CA SER A 130 -11.51 -4.88 -2.89
C SER A 130 -12.85 -5.02 -3.59
#